data_AF-A0A191TKH3-F1
#
_entry.id   AF-A0A191TKH3-F1
#
_cell.length_a   1.000
_cell.length_b   1.000
_cell.length_c   1.000
_cell.angle_alpha   90.00
_cell.angle_beta   90.00
_cell.angle_gamma   90.00
#
_symmetry.space_group_name_H-M   'P 1'
#
loop_
_entity.id
_entity.type
_entity.pdbx_description
1 polymer ?
#
loop_
_entity_poly.entity_id
_entity_poly.type
_entity_poly.pdbx_seq_one_letter_code
_entity_poly.pdbx_strand_id
1 'polypeptide(L)'
;MSDTAQQFDCVINVCKDIFLKKAKDYGASWRVLRTISVIDQIFIKALRIRNLQELKTQKVADDIPSEFMGIINYSVIGLIQLELKPTIDADLSANEIEKLYNEKISFAKETMLSKNHDYGEAWREMSMESFVDLIIQKLLRMKSILQNEEKLLVSEGLDANYVDILNYAAFALILLES
;
A
#
# COMPACT_ATOMS: atom_id res chain seq x y z
N MET A 1 9.66 24.05 6.44
CA MET A 1 8.30 23.50 6.35
C MET A 1 8.37 22.38 5.34
N SER A 2 8.29 21.14 5.80
CA SER A 2 8.26 19.96 4.93
C SER A 2 6.88 19.89 4.30
N ASP A 3 6.80 20.09 2.98
CA ASP A 3 5.56 19.89 2.25
C ASP A 3 5.28 18.38 2.15
N THR A 4 4.37 17.87 2.99
CA THR A 4 3.96 16.45 2.94
C THR A 4 3.53 16.03 1.55
N ALA A 5 2.85 16.90 0.80
CA ALA A 5 2.42 16.56 -0.55
C ALA A 5 3.62 16.29 -1.45
N GLN A 6 4.67 17.10 -1.34
CA GLN A 6 5.92 16.93 -2.09
C GLN A 6 6.70 15.69 -1.64
N GLN A 7 6.80 15.44 -0.33
CA GLN A 7 7.47 14.24 0.20
C GLN A 7 6.75 12.96 -0.24
N PHE A 8 5.42 12.97 -0.21
CA PHE A 8 4.60 11.88 -0.72
C PHE A 8 4.86 11.64 -2.21
N ASP A 9 4.87 12.69 -3.03
CA ASP A 9 5.16 12.56 -4.47
C ASP A 9 6.56 11.97 -4.73
N CYS A 10 7.56 12.35 -3.94
CA CYS A 10 8.92 11.81 -4.05
C CYS A 10 8.94 10.30 -3.83
N VAL A 11 8.36 9.83 -2.73
CA VAL A 11 8.26 8.40 -2.39
C VAL A 11 7.46 7.63 -3.45
N ILE A 12 6.32 8.17 -3.89
CA ILE A 12 5.47 7.50 -4.87
C ILE A 12 6.15 7.41 -6.23
N ASN A 13 6.93 8.42 -6.67
CA ASN A 13 7.65 8.35 -7.93
C ASN A 13 8.65 7.19 -7.96
N VAL A 14 9.36 6.93 -6.86
CA VAL A 14 10.25 5.76 -6.75
C VAL A 14 9.46 4.45 -6.85
N CYS A 15 8.33 4.36 -6.14
CA CYS A 15 7.47 3.17 -6.17
C CYS A 15 6.89 2.91 -7.57
N LYS A 16 6.43 3.99 -8.24
CA LYS A 16 5.86 3.98 -9.59
C LYS A 16 6.88 3.52 -10.62
N ASP A 17 8.10 4.01 -10.55
CA ASP A 17 9.18 3.61 -11.46
C ASP A 17 9.43 2.10 -11.39
N ILE A 18 9.48 1.54 -10.18
CA ILE A 18 9.65 0.09 -9.98
C ILE A 18 8.43 -0.67 -10.53
N PHE A 19 7.23 -0.16 -10.29
CA PHE A 19 5.98 -0.77 -10.75
C PHE A 19 5.91 -0.83 -12.28
N LEU A 20 6.18 0.28 -12.96
CA LEU A 20 6.12 0.37 -14.42
C LEU A 20 7.24 -0.42 -15.11
N LYS A 21 8.43 -0.48 -14.52
CA LYS A 21 9.50 -1.36 -15.02
C LYS A 21 9.06 -2.82 -14.97
N LYS A 22 8.48 -3.28 -13.85
CA LYS A 22 7.94 -4.64 -13.74
C LYS A 22 6.78 -4.90 -14.71
N ALA A 23 5.89 -3.93 -14.89
CA ALA A 23 4.79 -4.03 -15.85
C ALA A 23 5.30 -4.15 -17.30
N LYS A 24 6.42 -3.48 -17.63
CA LYS A 24 7.06 -3.60 -18.94
C LYS A 24 7.68 -4.98 -19.16
N ASP A 25 8.30 -5.55 -18.12
CA ASP A 25 9.00 -6.84 -18.21
C ASP A 25 8.03 -8.05 -18.22
N TYR A 26 6.93 -7.96 -17.45
CA TYR A 26 6.04 -9.10 -17.18
C TYR A 26 4.57 -8.87 -17.54
N GLY A 27 4.24 -7.73 -18.16
CA GLY A 27 2.86 -7.32 -18.41
C GLY A 27 2.06 -7.13 -17.13
N ALA A 28 0.73 -7.17 -17.25
CA ALA A 28 -0.19 -7.07 -16.12
C ALA A 28 -0.45 -8.44 -15.43
N SER A 29 0.56 -9.30 -15.30
CA SER A 29 0.41 -10.67 -14.75
C SER A 29 -0.22 -10.72 -13.35
N TRP A 30 -0.11 -9.64 -12.58
CA TRP A 30 -0.77 -9.45 -11.28
C TRP A 30 -2.31 -9.40 -11.36
N ARG A 31 -2.91 -9.23 -12.55
CA ARG A 31 -4.37 -9.24 -12.75
C ARG A 31 -5.04 -10.56 -12.35
N VAL A 32 -4.29 -11.65 -12.28
CA VAL A 32 -4.81 -12.95 -11.80
C VAL A 32 -5.06 -12.97 -10.28
N LEU A 33 -4.48 -12.02 -9.54
CA LEU A 33 -4.53 -12.02 -8.07
C LEU A 33 -5.93 -11.65 -7.58
N ARG A 34 -6.60 -12.61 -6.93
CA ARG A 34 -7.84 -12.35 -6.19
C ARG A 34 -7.57 -11.42 -5.01
N THR A 35 -8.59 -10.73 -4.53
CA THR A 35 -8.50 -9.80 -3.39
C THR A 35 -7.79 -10.40 -2.18
N ILE A 36 -8.13 -11.63 -1.79
CA ILE A 36 -7.46 -12.33 -0.68
C ILE A 36 -5.96 -12.52 -0.92
N SER A 37 -5.56 -12.82 -2.15
CA SER A 37 -4.15 -13.00 -2.52
C SER A 37 -3.37 -11.70 -2.45
N VAL A 38 -3.98 -10.58 -2.86
CA VAL A 38 -3.36 -9.25 -2.71
C VAL A 38 -3.17 -8.90 -1.23
N ILE A 39 -4.20 -9.11 -0.41
CA ILE A 39 -4.13 -8.91 1.05
C ILE A 39 -2.98 -9.76 1.65
N ASP A 40 -2.87 -11.03 1.27
CA ASP A 40 -1.79 -11.90 1.76
C ASP A 40 -0.40 -11.43 1.32
N GLN A 41 -0.24 -10.90 0.10
CA GLN A 41 1.03 -10.34 -0.35
C GLN A 41 1.46 -9.15 0.53
N ILE A 42 0.53 -8.22 0.83
CA ILE A 42 0.83 -7.10 1.73
C ILE A 42 1.14 -7.61 3.14
N PHE A 43 0.38 -8.59 3.63
CA PHE A 43 0.54 -9.15 4.96
C PHE A 43 1.91 -9.80 5.18
N ILE A 44 2.41 -10.54 4.19
CA ILE A 44 3.76 -11.15 4.24
C ILE A 44 4.84 -10.05 4.38
N LYS A 45 4.71 -8.96 3.64
CA LYS A 45 5.66 -7.83 3.69
C LYS A 45 5.62 -7.13 5.04
N ALA A 46 4.43 -6.81 5.53
CA ALA A 46 4.26 -6.17 6.83
C ALA A 46 4.78 -7.04 7.98
N LEU A 47 4.50 -8.35 7.96
CA LEU A 47 5.07 -9.29 8.93
C LEU A 47 6.59 -9.37 8.86
N ARG A 48 7.18 -9.33 7.65
CA ARG A 48 8.62 -9.29 7.52
C ARG A 48 9.20 -8.05 8.20
N ILE A 49 8.61 -6.87 7.96
CA ILE A 49 9.06 -5.63 8.62
C ILE A 49 8.96 -5.77 10.14
N ARG A 50 7.82 -6.25 10.66
CA ARG A 50 7.65 -6.45 12.12
C ARG A 50 8.70 -7.40 12.69
N ASN A 51 8.94 -8.53 12.04
CA ASN A 51 9.97 -9.49 12.48
C ASN A 51 11.36 -8.85 12.52
N LEU A 52 11.69 -7.99 11.56
CA LEU A 52 12.97 -7.27 11.54
C LEU A 52 13.07 -6.22 12.65
N GLN A 53 11.97 -5.56 13.00
CA GLN A 53 11.91 -4.62 14.14
C GLN A 53 12.10 -5.36 15.48
N GLU A 54 11.62 -6.59 15.61
CA GLU A 54 11.74 -7.40 16.84
C GLU A 54 13.12 -8.07 16.99
N LEU A 55 13.80 -8.39 15.88
CA LEU A 55 15.10 -9.04 15.89
C LEU A 55 16.23 -8.03 16.21
N LYS A 56 16.71 -8.03 17.46
CA LYS A 56 17.83 -7.18 17.96
C LYS A 56 19.19 -7.35 17.24
N THR A 57 19.34 -8.34 16.35
CA THR A 57 20.58 -8.59 15.61
C THR A 57 20.26 -8.88 14.15
N GLN A 58 20.65 -7.95 13.27
CA GLN A 58 20.51 -8.09 11.83
C GLN A 58 21.71 -8.85 11.26
N LYS A 59 21.46 -9.91 10.49
CA LYS A 59 22.52 -10.70 9.81
C LYS A 59 22.76 -10.27 8.36
N VAL A 60 21.84 -9.52 7.78
CA VAL A 60 21.89 -8.95 6.43
C VAL A 60 21.32 -7.54 6.51
N ALA A 61 21.78 -6.61 5.67
CA ALA A 61 21.14 -5.30 5.50
C ALA A 61 19.74 -5.53 4.91
N ASP A 62 18.78 -5.83 5.78
CA ASP A 62 17.41 -6.14 5.36
C ASP A 62 16.71 -4.85 4.93
N ASP A 63 16.22 -4.86 3.70
CA ASP A 63 15.68 -3.72 2.98
C ASP A 63 14.22 -3.44 3.39
N ILE A 64 14.03 -3.00 4.64
CA ILE A 64 12.74 -2.48 5.17
C ILE A 64 12.11 -1.47 4.19
N PRO A 65 12.85 -0.50 3.62
CA PRO A 65 12.31 0.40 2.59
C PRO A 65 11.66 -0.35 1.42
N SER A 66 12.31 -1.38 0.85
CA SER A 66 11.73 -2.15 -0.26
C SER A 66 10.44 -2.89 0.11
N GLU A 67 10.27 -3.30 1.36
CA GLU A 67 9.04 -3.94 1.80
C GLU A 67 7.90 -2.93 1.88
N PHE A 68 8.14 -1.70 2.35
CA PHE A 68 7.15 -0.62 2.28
C PHE A 68 6.81 -0.22 0.84
N MET A 69 7.80 -0.11 -0.05
CA MET A 69 7.54 0.13 -1.48
C MET A 69 6.68 -0.99 -2.10
N GLY A 70 6.93 -2.23 -1.69
CA GLY A 70 6.11 -3.38 -2.07
C GLY A 70 4.68 -3.27 -1.57
N ILE A 71 4.48 -2.85 -0.31
CA ILE A 71 3.15 -2.60 0.28
C ILE A 71 2.39 -1.56 -0.54
N ILE A 72 3.00 -0.43 -0.89
CA ILE A 72 2.38 0.61 -1.73
C ILE A 72 1.91 0.02 -3.07
N ASN A 73 2.80 -0.68 -3.77
CA ASN A 73 2.48 -1.23 -5.09
C ASN A 73 1.41 -2.32 -5.05
N TYR A 74 1.39 -3.18 -4.02
CA TYR A 74 0.30 -4.15 -3.85
C TYR A 74 -1.02 -3.50 -3.42
N SER A 75 -1.00 -2.41 -2.65
CA SER A 75 -2.20 -1.62 -2.36
C SER A 75 -2.80 -1.01 -3.63
N VAL A 76 -1.96 -0.47 -4.53
CA VAL A 76 -2.41 0.01 -5.85
C VAL A 76 -3.02 -1.13 -6.68
N ILE A 77 -2.37 -2.30 -6.73
CA ILE A 77 -2.94 -3.50 -7.37
C ILE A 77 -4.31 -3.84 -6.77
N GLY A 78 -4.43 -3.82 -5.45
CA GLY A 78 -5.68 -4.08 -4.73
C GLY A 78 -6.79 -3.13 -5.17
N LEU A 79 -6.50 -1.82 -5.20
CA LEU A 79 -7.44 -0.80 -5.65
C LEU A 79 -7.86 -0.97 -7.11
N ILE A 80 -6.93 -1.33 -8.01
CA ILE A 80 -7.26 -1.60 -9.42
C ILE A 80 -8.13 -2.85 -9.54
N GLN A 81 -7.82 -3.91 -8.80
CA GLN A 81 -8.57 -5.17 -8.84
C GLN A 81 -9.99 -5.04 -8.28
N LEU A 82 -10.23 -4.12 -7.32
CA LEU A 82 -11.58 -3.82 -6.85
C LEU A 82 -12.46 -3.20 -7.95
N GLU A 83 -11.87 -2.45 -8.88
CA GLU A 83 -12.59 -1.83 -10.00
C GLU A 83 -12.74 -2.79 -11.19
N LEU A 84 -11.62 -3.34 -11.67
CA LEU A 84 -11.61 -4.11 -12.92
C LEU A 84 -11.90 -5.60 -12.74
N LYS A 85 -11.93 -6.07 -11.49
CA LYS A 85 -12.01 -7.49 -11.10
C LYS A 85 -10.79 -8.32 -11.57
N PRO A 86 -10.43 -9.36 -10.82
CA PRO A 86 -9.35 -10.26 -11.22
C PRO A 86 -9.70 -11.02 -12.49
N THR A 87 -8.72 -11.17 -13.36
CA THR A 87 -8.84 -11.90 -14.63
C THR A 87 -7.53 -12.62 -14.97
N ILE A 88 -7.65 -13.75 -15.66
CA ILE A 88 -6.51 -14.46 -16.25
C ILE A 88 -6.03 -13.74 -17.51
N ASP A 89 -6.96 -13.09 -18.23
CA ASP A 89 -6.69 -12.34 -19.45
C ASP A 89 -6.13 -10.96 -19.07
N ALA A 90 -4.81 -10.93 -18.85
CA ALA A 90 -4.05 -9.76 -18.39
C ALA A 90 -3.80 -8.73 -19.51
N ASP A 91 -4.82 -8.40 -20.30
CA ASP A 91 -4.74 -7.49 -21.44
C ASP A 91 -4.85 -6.03 -20.97
N LEU A 92 -3.73 -5.48 -20.49
CA LEU A 92 -3.58 -4.05 -20.24
C LEU A 92 -2.25 -3.58 -20.86
N SER A 93 -2.32 -2.54 -21.67
CA SER A 93 -1.13 -1.87 -22.19
C SER A 93 -0.38 -1.13 -21.06
N ALA A 94 0.91 -0.86 -21.27
CA ALA A 94 1.72 -0.10 -20.31
C ALA A 94 1.11 1.27 -19.99
N ASN A 95 0.52 1.94 -20.98
CA ASN A 95 -0.14 3.24 -20.79
C ASN A 95 -1.40 3.14 -19.93
N GLU A 96 -2.20 2.08 -20.11
CA GLU A 96 -3.39 1.84 -19.27
C GLU A 96 -2.99 1.51 -17.84
N ILE A 97 -1.95 0.70 -17.65
CA ILE A 97 -1.39 0.38 -16.33
C ILE A 97 -0.93 1.65 -15.63
N GLU A 98 -0.19 2.53 -16.33
CA GLU A 98 0.27 3.79 -15.77
C GLU A 98 -0.90 4.73 -15.41
N LYS A 99 -1.90 4.84 -16.29
CA LYS A 99 -3.09 5.65 -16.03
C LYS A 99 -3.81 5.18 -14.76
N LEU A 100 -4.10 3.88 -14.67
CA LEU A 100 -4.74 3.27 -13.50
C LEU A 100 -3.91 3.48 -12.23
N TYR A 101 -2.59 3.33 -12.31
CA TYR A 101 -1.70 3.59 -11.17
C TYR A 101 -1.84 5.03 -10.68
N ASN A 102 -1.73 6.00 -11.58
CA ASN A 102 -1.82 7.42 -11.25
C ASN A 102 -3.19 7.76 -10.63
N GLU A 103 -4.29 7.22 -11.18
CA GLU A 103 -5.63 7.42 -10.63
C GLU A 103 -5.75 6.92 -9.18
N LYS A 104 -5.20 5.74 -8.87
CA LYS A 104 -5.25 5.20 -7.50
C LYS A 104 -4.35 5.98 -6.54
N ILE A 105 -3.21 6.46 -6.99
CA ILE A 105 -2.34 7.34 -6.22
C ILE A 105 -3.02 8.68 -5.93
N SER A 106 -3.65 9.31 -6.92
CA SER A 106 -4.37 10.57 -6.74
C SER A 106 -5.45 10.43 -5.68
N PHE A 107 -6.25 9.36 -5.75
CA PHE A 107 -7.28 9.08 -4.74
C PHE A 107 -6.70 8.91 -3.33
N ALA A 108 -5.57 8.19 -3.20
CA ALA A 108 -4.92 8.00 -1.91
C ALA A 108 -4.33 9.32 -1.36
N LYS A 109 -3.74 10.14 -2.23
CA LYS A 109 -3.17 11.45 -1.90
C LYS A 109 -4.24 12.43 -1.43
N GLU A 110 -5.36 12.52 -2.14
CA GLU A 110 -6.48 13.37 -1.73
C GLU A 110 -7.03 12.96 -0.36
N THR A 111 -7.19 11.66 -0.14
CA THR A 111 -7.61 11.12 1.17
C THR A 111 -6.61 11.49 2.28
N MET A 112 -5.31 11.36 2.01
CA MET A 112 -4.25 11.72 2.94
C MET A 112 -4.25 13.21 3.28
N LEU A 113 -4.39 14.08 2.27
CA LEU A 113 -4.45 15.53 2.47
C LEU A 113 -5.68 15.94 3.27
N SER A 114 -6.84 15.33 3.00
CA SER A 114 -8.05 15.56 3.80
C SER A 114 -7.84 15.16 5.26
N LYS A 115 -7.25 13.99 5.52
CA LYS A 115 -6.97 13.54 6.90
C LYS A 115 -5.93 14.42 7.60
N ASN A 116 -4.88 14.85 6.90
CA ASN A 116 -3.89 15.75 7.47
C ASN A 116 -4.46 17.13 7.78
N HIS A 117 -5.47 17.59 7.03
CA HIS A 117 -6.21 18.80 7.39
C HIS A 117 -6.98 18.63 8.71
N ASP A 118 -7.63 17.47 8.90
CA ASP A 118 -8.48 17.22 10.06
C ASP A 118 -7.70 16.89 11.35
N TYR A 119 -6.57 16.19 11.23
CA TYR A 119 -5.76 15.70 12.35
C TYR A 119 -4.39 16.37 12.48
N GLY A 120 -4.05 17.30 11.57
CA GLY A 120 -2.69 17.79 11.41
C GLY A 120 -1.74 16.70 10.88
N GLU A 121 -0.43 16.99 10.89
CA GLU A 121 0.61 16.02 10.53
C GLU A 121 1.00 15.13 11.73
N ALA A 122 0.03 14.70 12.54
CA ALA A 122 0.25 13.91 13.77
C ALA A 122 1.03 12.61 13.52
N TRP A 123 0.95 12.08 12.29
CA TRP A 123 1.72 10.92 11.86
C TRP A 123 3.24 11.12 11.95
N ARG A 124 3.75 12.35 11.91
CA ARG A 124 5.19 12.63 12.04
C ARG A 124 5.75 12.26 13.41
N GLU A 125 4.90 12.25 14.44
CA GLU A 125 5.26 11.90 15.82
C GLU A 125 5.01 10.41 16.12
N MET A 126 4.53 9.64 15.14
CA MET A 126 4.26 8.21 15.32
C MET A 126 5.55 7.38 15.16
N SER A 127 5.62 6.27 15.90
CA SER A 127 6.72 5.31 15.75
C SER A 127 6.60 4.50 14.45
N MET A 128 7.74 4.01 13.96
CA MET A 128 7.78 3.16 12.77
C MET A 128 6.96 1.86 12.96
N GLU A 129 7.04 1.27 14.15
CA GLU A 129 6.29 0.07 14.56
C GLU A 129 4.79 0.31 14.47
N SER A 130 4.33 1.53 14.82
CA SER A 130 2.90 1.88 14.77
C SER A 130 2.34 1.81 13.36
N PHE A 131 3.09 2.25 12.34
CA PHE A 131 2.66 2.12 10.94
C PHE A 131 2.49 0.66 10.52
N VAL A 132 3.45 -0.18 10.88
CA VAL A 132 3.42 -1.62 10.56
C VAL A 132 2.23 -2.30 11.24
N ASP A 133 1.98 -1.97 12.50
CA ASP A 133 0.88 -2.53 13.28
C ASP A 133 -0.49 -2.10 12.75
N LEU A 134 -0.63 -0.84 12.34
CA LEU A 134 -1.86 -0.33 11.71
C LEU A 134 -2.12 -0.98 10.35
N ILE A 135 -1.07 -1.20 9.55
CA ILE A 135 -1.17 -1.95 8.29
C ILE A 135 -1.66 -3.38 8.56
N ILE A 136 -1.05 -4.09 9.50
CA ILE A 136 -1.43 -5.46 9.87
C ILE A 136 -2.87 -5.51 10.38
N GLN A 137 -3.27 -4.57 11.24
CA GLN A 137 -4.64 -4.47 11.76
C GLN A 137 -5.67 -4.33 10.62
N LYS A 138 -5.40 -3.47 9.64
CA LYS A 138 -6.29 -3.29 8.48
C LYS A 138 -6.37 -4.54 7.61
N LEU A 139 -5.24 -5.22 7.37
CA LEU A 139 -5.23 -6.47 6.62
C LEU A 139 -6.04 -7.57 7.32
N LEU A 140 -5.92 -7.71 8.64
CA LEU A 140 -6.73 -8.65 9.42
C LEU A 140 -8.22 -8.31 9.34
N ARG A 141 -8.58 -7.01 9.41
CA ARG A 141 -9.95 -6.55 9.21
C ARG A 141 -10.49 -6.91 7.82
N MET A 142 -9.71 -6.66 6.76
CA MET A 142 -10.09 -7.01 5.39
C MET A 142 -10.31 -8.51 5.21
N LYS A 143 -9.47 -9.36 5.83
CA LYS A 143 -9.68 -10.81 5.85
C LYS A 143 -11.00 -11.19 6.52
N SER A 144 -11.32 -10.57 7.66
CA SER A 144 -12.60 -10.80 8.35
C SER A 144 -13.80 -10.34 7.51
N ILE A 145 -13.70 -9.23 6.78
CA ILE A 145 -14.75 -8.76 5.85
C ILE A 145 -15.01 -9.83 4.77
N LEU A 146 -13.95 -10.37 4.15
CA LEU A 146 -14.09 -11.39 3.11
C LEU A 146 -14.64 -12.72 3.63
N GLN A 147 -14.36 -13.09 4.89
CA GLN A 147 -14.84 -14.34 5.49
C GLN A 147 -16.31 -14.28 5.94
N ASN A 148 -16.81 -13.10 6.28
CA ASN A 148 -18.13 -12.93 6.91
C ASN A 148 -19.25 -12.54 5.93
N GLU A 149 -19.02 -12.63 4.61
CA GLU A 149 -20.01 -12.38 3.54
C GLU A 149 -20.90 -11.14 3.82
N GLU A 150 -20.28 -9.97 4.00
CA GLU A 150 -20.95 -8.66 4.15
C GLU A 150 -21.90 -8.50 5.37
N LYS A 151 -21.94 -9.42 6.34
CA LYS A 151 -22.80 -9.31 7.55
C LYS A 151 -22.31 -8.32 8.61
N LEU A 152 -21.39 -7.42 8.28
CA LEU A 152 -20.85 -6.45 9.23
C LEU A 152 -21.77 -5.23 9.33
N LEU A 153 -22.30 -4.99 10.53
CA LEU A 153 -23.22 -3.88 10.84
C LEU A 153 -22.62 -2.48 10.58
N VAL A 154 -21.30 -2.38 10.63
CA VAL A 154 -20.50 -1.19 10.29
C VAL A 154 -19.24 -1.69 9.60
N SER A 155 -19.20 -1.66 8.27
CA SER A 155 -17.98 -2.01 7.51
C SER A 155 -17.48 -0.83 6.72
N GLU A 156 -16.24 -0.43 7.00
CA GLU A 156 -15.42 0.36 6.10
C GLU A 156 -15.14 -0.48 4.83
N GLY A 157 -15.15 0.14 3.66
CA GLY A 157 -14.89 -0.54 2.39
C GLY A 157 -13.46 -1.06 2.27
N LEU A 158 -13.24 -2.06 1.41
CA LEU A 158 -11.90 -2.60 1.17
C LEU A 158 -10.96 -1.57 0.53
N ASP A 159 -11.51 -0.68 -0.28
CA ASP A 159 -10.83 0.46 -0.91
C ASP A 159 -10.24 1.43 0.11
N ALA A 160 -11.04 1.87 1.09
CA ALA A 160 -10.59 2.74 2.18
C ALA A 160 -9.47 2.09 3.01
N ASN A 161 -9.53 0.77 3.22
CA ASN A 161 -8.46 0.03 3.89
C ASN A 161 -7.16 0.00 3.07
N TYR A 162 -7.22 -0.24 1.76
CA TYR A 162 -6.04 -0.18 0.89
C TYR A 162 -5.41 1.23 0.85
N VAL A 163 -6.23 2.27 0.78
CA VAL A 163 -5.76 3.67 0.79
C VAL A 163 -5.00 3.97 2.08
N ASP A 164 -5.55 3.60 3.23
CA ASP A 164 -4.87 3.83 4.50
C ASP A 164 -3.57 3.03 4.63
N ILE A 165 -3.57 1.76 4.18
CA ILE A 165 -2.35 0.93 4.15
C ILE A 165 -1.27 1.59 3.27
N LEU A 166 -1.66 2.11 2.10
CA LEU A 166 -0.76 2.82 1.19
C LEU A 166 -0.18 4.06 1.87
N ASN A 167 -1.03 4.88 2.50
CA ASN A 167 -0.60 6.10 3.16
C ASN A 167 0.32 5.82 4.36
N TYR A 168 0.03 4.81 5.19
CA TYR A 168 0.93 4.41 6.27
C TYR A 168 2.29 3.93 5.77
N ALA A 169 2.34 3.19 4.67
CA ALA A 169 3.60 2.79 4.06
C ALA A 169 4.37 3.98 3.47
N ALA A 170 3.67 4.95 2.87
CA ALA A 170 4.29 6.17 2.37
C ALA A 170 4.86 7.03 3.52
N PHE A 171 4.12 7.21 4.62
CA PHE A 171 4.60 7.92 5.81
C PHE A 171 5.84 7.26 6.42
N ALA A 172 5.84 5.93 6.51
CA ALA A 172 7.01 5.18 6.96
C ALA A 172 8.24 5.45 6.10
N LEU A 173 8.09 5.45 4.76
CA LEU A 173 9.18 5.79 3.85
C LEU A 173 9.66 7.24 4.00
N ILE A 174 8.73 8.20 4.14
CA ILE A 174 9.08 9.61 4.37
C ILE A 174 9.93 9.75 5.64
N LEU A 175 9.58 9.06 6.74
CA LEU A 175 10.35 9.12 7.98
C LEU A 175 11.72 8.43 7.88
N LEU A 176 11.86 7.38 7.05
CA LEU A 176 13.14 6.71 6.81
C LEU A 176 14.11 7.57 5.99
N GLU A 177 13.59 8.47 5.15
CA GLU A 177 14.39 9.42 4.35
C GLU A 177 14.66 10.75 5.07
N SER A 178 14.06 10.97 6.25
CA SER A 178 14.14 12.22 7.02
C SER A 178 15.35 12.31 7.94
#